data_AF-A0A948XUZ7-F1
#
_entry.id   AF-A0A948XUZ7-F1
#
_cell.length_a   1.000
_cell.length_b   1.000
_cell.length_c   1.000
_cell.angle_alpha   90.00
_cell.angle_beta   90.00
_cell.angle_gamma   90.00
#
_symmetry.space_group_name_H-M   'P 1'
#
loop_
_entity.id
_entity.type
_entity.pdbx_description
1 polymer ?
#
loop_
_entity_poly.entity_id
_entity_poly.type
_entity_poly.pdbx_seq_one_letter_code
_entity_poly.pdbx_strand_id
1 'polypeptide(L)'
;MKNRLLALALLAAAIVPPAAADDAVLYQYRTGMIRDGASGAVAQFQAAMNPALAACGINKVLQPDGAFGPGTRSAITQLSACEAISAQLEPGSPARSGAITAALWQSLLPDTPVPDVDARAAALKLTFEATDYDRMEWNYCQSSPRYNPEAGQDVCYSNDRASYITWGPNGATAGHGREVQAILNAFLAAKPETSGVELDAAFGSQATAVRRMLELNGANADSPLEIYLCGVWIDPARRAAWKAGFKTFGKIPSVGEIYRDVYRSQSFDGGKIATFYKVWTAPEFDLEVTEIDHAFFVDRATQMSVSASALTTALRTLKAERAAAWPPSPAEVRRHIALNVRASNKAVVADRLGRDLAFYAAQIGADTLTQEERSAEKRGKPNAEDLGLSDAHVMPFFTPAPTRAHPMPTGTVTPEEVAMCPAAVLAPLLPPKK
;
A
#
# COMPACT_ATOMS: atom_id res chain seq x y z
N MET A 1 37.34 53.82 -47.89
CA MET A 1 37.25 52.45 -47.33
C MET A 1 36.08 52.35 -46.35
N LYS A 2 35.09 51.51 -46.71
CA LYS A 2 34.13 50.75 -45.88
C LYS A 2 33.28 51.49 -44.83
N ASN A 3 32.07 51.88 -45.24
CA ASN A 3 30.90 51.96 -44.35
C ASN A 3 30.43 50.53 -44.03
N ARG A 4 30.27 50.22 -42.74
CA ARG A 4 29.70 48.95 -42.24
C ARG A 4 28.19 49.11 -42.07
N LEU A 5 27.40 48.36 -42.83
CA LEU A 5 25.99 48.09 -42.52
C LEU A 5 25.93 46.94 -41.50
N LEU A 6 25.32 47.20 -40.35
CA LEU A 6 24.87 46.15 -39.41
C LEU A 6 23.50 45.65 -39.89
N ALA A 7 23.39 44.35 -40.16
CA ALA A 7 22.11 43.67 -40.31
C ALA A 7 21.76 43.01 -38.96
N LEU A 8 20.67 43.47 -38.34
CA LEU A 8 20.07 42.84 -37.16
C LEU A 8 19.13 41.73 -37.68
N ALA A 9 19.47 40.47 -37.42
CA ALA A 9 18.57 39.35 -37.64
C ALA A 9 17.73 39.14 -36.37
N LEU A 10 16.42 39.41 -36.44
CA LEU A 10 15.47 38.97 -35.42
C LEU A 10 15.31 37.44 -35.51
N LEU A 11 15.77 36.70 -34.51
CA LEU A 11 15.32 35.34 -34.28
C LEU A 11 13.95 35.41 -33.58
N ALA A 12 12.89 35.08 -34.32
CA ALA A 12 11.60 34.73 -33.74
C ALA A 12 11.72 33.32 -33.15
N ALA A 13 11.76 33.22 -31.82
CA ALA A 13 11.61 31.95 -31.13
C ALA A 13 10.17 31.48 -31.34
N ALA A 14 9.97 30.44 -32.16
CA ALA A 14 8.70 29.75 -32.24
C ALA A 14 8.43 29.11 -30.88
N ILE A 15 7.42 29.61 -30.17
CA ILE A 15 6.85 28.95 -28.99
C ILE A 15 6.15 27.70 -29.53
N VAL A 16 6.84 26.56 -29.47
CA VAL A 16 6.21 25.25 -29.70
C VAL A 16 5.32 25.01 -28.48
N PRO A 17 3.99 24.88 -28.64
CA PRO A 17 3.14 24.49 -27.52
C PRO A 17 3.60 23.12 -27.02
N PRO A 18 3.61 22.88 -25.69
CA PRO A 18 3.90 21.54 -25.19
C PRO A 18 2.94 20.55 -25.84
N ALA A 19 3.47 19.40 -26.27
CA ALA A 19 2.65 18.30 -26.76
C ALA A 19 1.54 18.05 -25.73
N ALA A 20 0.29 17.93 -26.20
CA ALA A 20 -0.84 17.58 -25.35
C ALA A 20 -0.42 16.34 -24.53
N ALA A 21 -0.48 16.46 -23.20
CA ALA A 21 -0.19 15.34 -22.33
C ALA A 21 -1.07 14.17 -22.79
N ASP A 22 -0.44 13.02 -23.06
CA ASP A 22 -1.16 11.80 -23.43
C ASP A 22 -2.25 11.59 -22.36
N ASP A 23 -3.52 11.46 -22.78
CA ASP A 23 -4.66 11.35 -21.86
C ASP A 23 -4.74 9.95 -21.22
N ALA A 24 -3.64 9.59 -20.57
CA ALA A 24 -3.40 8.29 -19.99
C ALA A 24 -4.42 8.01 -18.90
N VAL A 25 -4.92 6.78 -18.87
CA VAL A 25 -5.77 6.29 -17.78
C VAL A 25 -4.91 6.18 -16.53
N LEU A 26 -5.33 6.86 -15.46
CA LEU A 26 -4.73 6.74 -14.14
C LEU A 26 -5.47 5.69 -13.30
N TYR A 27 -6.80 5.69 -13.41
CA TYR A 27 -7.66 4.71 -12.75
C TYR A 27 -8.92 4.44 -13.59
N GLN A 28 -9.38 3.20 -13.63
CA GLN A 28 -10.59 2.80 -14.32
C GLN A 28 -11.33 1.68 -13.58
N TYR A 29 -12.57 1.94 -13.18
CA TYR A 29 -13.44 0.93 -12.60
C TYR A 29 -14.02 0.00 -13.68
N ARG A 30 -13.59 -1.28 -13.71
CA ARG A 30 -14.15 -2.33 -14.59
C ARG A 30 -14.85 -3.45 -13.81
N THR A 31 -14.11 -4.13 -12.92
CA THR A 31 -14.59 -5.38 -12.30
C THR A 31 -14.64 -5.34 -10.78
N GLY A 32 -13.73 -4.63 -10.13
CA GLY A 32 -13.60 -4.51 -8.68
C GLY A 32 -13.46 -3.05 -8.27
N MET A 33 -13.93 -2.74 -7.06
CA MET A 33 -13.74 -1.40 -6.49
C MET A 33 -12.27 -1.19 -6.17
N ILE A 34 -11.69 -0.09 -6.62
CA ILE A 34 -10.33 0.31 -6.25
C ILE A 34 -10.42 1.09 -4.94
N ARG A 35 -9.51 0.81 -3.99
CA ARG A 35 -9.38 1.52 -2.72
C ARG A 35 -8.00 2.14 -2.62
N ASP A 36 -7.95 3.46 -2.59
CA ASP A 36 -6.72 4.25 -2.45
C ASP A 36 -6.61 4.93 -1.06
N GLY A 37 -7.64 4.73 -0.22
CA GLY A 37 -7.69 5.29 1.14
C GLY A 37 -8.08 6.77 1.16
N ALA A 38 -8.43 7.27 2.34
CA ALA A 38 -8.94 8.63 2.55
C ALA A 38 -7.87 9.72 2.34
N SER A 39 -6.59 9.32 2.32
CA SER A 39 -5.45 10.22 2.03
C SER A 39 -4.86 10.03 0.63
N GLY A 40 -5.39 9.07 -0.15
CA GLY A 40 -4.90 8.73 -1.48
C GLY A 40 -5.29 9.74 -2.56
N ALA A 41 -4.72 9.55 -3.74
CA ALA A 41 -5.00 10.33 -4.94
C ALA A 41 -6.48 10.28 -5.35
N VAL A 42 -7.13 9.12 -5.24
CA VAL A 42 -8.57 8.99 -5.56
C VAL A 42 -9.42 9.86 -4.63
N ALA A 43 -9.10 9.92 -3.33
CA ALA A 43 -9.84 10.75 -2.37
C ALA A 43 -9.68 12.24 -2.68
N GLN A 44 -8.45 12.66 -3.02
CA GLN A 44 -8.16 14.05 -3.44
C GLN A 44 -8.93 14.41 -4.72
N PHE A 45 -8.96 13.51 -5.70
CA PHE A 45 -9.72 13.69 -6.92
C PHE A 45 -11.23 13.78 -6.66
N GLN A 46 -11.79 12.87 -5.84
CA GLN A 46 -13.20 12.92 -5.43
C GLN A 46 -13.56 14.24 -4.73
N ALA A 47 -12.66 14.78 -3.89
CA ALA A 47 -12.86 16.07 -3.23
C ALA A 47 -12.90 17.23 -4.25
N ALA A 48 -12.00 17.24 -5.23
CA ALA A 48 -11.96 18.25 -6.29
C ALA A 48 -13.14 18.16 -7.27
N MET A 49 -13.70 16.97 -7.47
CA MET A 49 -14.88 16.78 -8.31
C MET A 49 -16.13 17.45 -7.75
N ASN A 50 -16.32 17.48 -6.42
CA ASN A 50 -17.55 18.01 -5.80
C ASN A 50 -17.88 19.46 -6.20
N PRO A 51 -16.96 20.44 -6.10
CA PRO A 51 -17.24 21.80 -6.59
C PRO A 51 -17.45 21.85 -8.10
N ALA A 52 -16.75 21.03 -8.89
CA ALA A 52 -16.91 20.99 -10.34
C ALA A 52 -18.29 20.42 -10.77
N LEU A 53 -18.77 19.37 -10.09
CA LEU A 53 -20.11 18.82 -10.28
C LEU A 53 -21.19 19.87 -9.96
N ALA A 54 -21.02 20.59 -8.85
CA ALA A 54 -21.93 21.66 -8.47
C ALA A 54 -21.96 22.81 -9.50
N ALA A 55 -20.79 23.22 -10.02
CA ALA A 55 -20.70 24.24 -11.07
C ALA A 55 -21.40 23.82 -12.38
N CYS A 56 -21.48 22.51 -12.63
CA CYS A 56 -22.19 21.92 -13.77
C CYS A 56 -23.69 21.65 -13.50
N GLY A 57 -24.22 22.07 -12.33
CA GLY A 57 -25.62 21.83 -11.96
C GLY A 57 -25.94 20.36 -11.64
N ILE A 58 -24.93 19.52 -11.41
CA ILE A 58 -25.10 18.10 -11.12
C ILE A 58 -25.25 17.92 -9.61
N ASN A 59 -26.45 17.55 -9.17
CA ASN A 59 -26.77 17.30 -7.76
C ASN A 59 -26.25 15.94 -7.29
N LYS A 60 -24.93 15.81 -7.19
CA LYS A 60 -24.25 14.61 -6.70
C LYS A 60 -23.05 15.01 -5.85
N VAL A 61 -22.97 14.44 -4.65
CA VAL A 61 -21.85 14.65 -3.72
C VAL A 61 -21.14 13.31 -3.52
N LEU A 62 -19.86 13.29 -3.82
CA LEU A 62 -18.96 12.17 -3.55
C LEU A 62 -18.41 12.30 -2.12
N GLN A 63 -18.30 11.17 -1.42
CA GLN A 63 -17.47 11.09 -0.23
C GLN A 63 -16.02 10.92 -0.68
N PRO A 64 -15.07 11.78 -0.24
CA PRO A 64 -13.66 11.66 -0.59
C PRO A 64 -12.99 10.61 0.31
N ASP A 65 -13.33 9.35 0.10
CA ASP A 65 -12.87 8.19 0.87
C ASP A 65 -11.85 7.32 0.13
N GLY A 66 -11.55 7.66 -1.13
CA GLY A 66 -10.63 6.91 -1.98
C GLY A 66 -11.22 5.63 -2.56
N ALA A 67 -12.52 5.38 -2.40
CA ALA A 67 -13.20 4.23 -2.97
C ALA A 67 -13.72 4.55 -4.39
N PHE A 68 -13.02 4.06 -5.40
CA PHE A 68 -13.45 4.20 -6.79
C PHE A 68 -14.31 3.01 -7.22
N GLY A 69 -15.63 3.23 -7.21
CA GLY A 69 -16.63 2.29 -7.72
C GLY A 69 -17.63 2.92 -8.71
N PRO A 70 -18.83 2.30 -8.88
CA PRO A 70 -19.85 2.78 -9.81
C PRO A 70 -20.28 4.24 -9.56
N GLY A 71 -20.30 4.66 -8.30
CA GLY A 71 -20.65 6.01 -7.88
C GLY A 71 -19.72 7.07 -8.49
N THR A 72 -18.41 6.94 -8.25
CA THR A 72 -17.39 7.83 -8.83
C THR A 72 -17.37 7.75 -10.35
N ARG A 73 -17.43 6.54 -10.95
CA ARG A 73 -17.47 6.37 -12.41
C ARG A 73 -18.62 7.18 -13.04
N SER A 74 -19.82 7.03 -12.51
CA SER A 74 -21.00 7.76 -12.98
C SER A 74 -20.88 9.27 -12.79
N ALA A 75 -20.23 9.74 -11.72
CA ALA A 75 -19.98 11.17 -11.51
C ALA A 75 -19.00 11.71 -12.56
N ILE A 76 -17.95 10.97 -12.87
CA ILE A 76 -16.97 11.35 -13.90
C ILE A 76 -17.66 11.43 -15.27
N THR A 77 -18.47 10.43 -15.64
CA THR A 77 -19.22 10.46 -16.91
C THR A 77 -20.08 11.72 -17.02
N GLN A 78 -20.83 12.07 -15.97
CA GLN A 78 -21.67 13.28 -15.98
C GLN A 78 -20.83 14.56 -16.04
N LEU A 79 -19.74 14.63 -15.26
CA LEU A 79 -18.84 15.77 -15.24
C LEU A 79 -18.17 15.98 -16.61
N SER A 80 -17.73 14.91 -17.26
CA SER A 80 -17.08 14.96 -18.58
C SER A 80 -18.01 15.45 -19.71
N ALA A 81 -19.33 15.41 -19.50
CA ALA A 81 -20.33 15.93 -20.44
C ALA A 81 -20.67 17.41 -20.19
N CYS A 82 -20.26 17.98 -19.06
CA CYS A 82 -20.40 19.41 -18.79
C CYS A 82 -19.52 20.23 -19.74
N GLU A 83 -20.05 21.32 -20.29
CA GLU A 83 -19.38 22.13 -21.32
C GLU A 83 -17.96 22.54 -20.92
N ALA A 84 -17.78 23.06 -19.70
CA ALA A 84 -16.49 23.55 -19.20
C ALA A 84 -15.40 22.47 -19.12
N ILE A 85 -15.78 21.22 -18.84
CA ILE A 85 -14.86 20.08 -18.74
C ILE A 85 -14.72 19.39 -20.10
N SER A 86 -15.83 19.20 -20.82
CA SER A 86 -15.85 18.57 -22.15
C SER A 86 -14.96 19.31 -23.15
N ALA A 87 -14.87 20.64 -23.05
CA ALA A 87 -13.99 21.47 -23.88
C ALA A 87 -12.48 21.23 -23.63
N GLN A 88 -12.12 20.63 -22.48
CA GLN A 88 -10.75 20.31 -22.09
C GLN A 88 -10.38 18.85 -22.38
N LEU A 89 -11.34 18.04 -22.82
CA LEU A 89 -11.15 16.61 -23.06
C LEU A 89 -11.27 16.30 -24.55
N GLU A 90 -10.31 15.56 -25.08
CA GLU A 90 -10.39 15.05 -26.45
C GLU A 90 -11.67 14.20 -26.67
N PRO A 91 -12.21 14.13 -27.91
CA PRO A 91 -13.43 13.35 -28.19
C PRO A 91 -13.33 11.87 -27.79
N GLY A 92 -12.13 11.28 -27.86
CA GLY A 92 -11.85 9.89 -27.51
C GLY A 92 -11.43 9.65 -26.05
N SER A 93 -11.46 10.67 -25.19
CA SER A 93 -10.96 10.58 -23.81
C SER A 93 -11.65 9.46 -23.02
N PRO A 94 -10.90 8.55 -22.36
CA PRO A 94 -11.47 7.53 -21.47
C PRO A 94 -12.27 8.13 -20.29
N ALA A 95 -12.04 9.39 -19.93
CA ALA A 95 -12.83 10.10 -18.94
C ALA A 95 -14.31 10.16 -19.31
N ARG A 96 -14.65 10.22 -20.60
CA ARG A 96 -16.04 10.18 -21.08
C ARG A 96 -16.75 8.88 -20.73
N SER A 97 -16.01 7.79 -20.52
CA SER A 97 -16.51 6.50 -20.04
C SER A 97 -16.39 6.30 -18.52
N GLY A 98 -15.97 7.35 -17.80
CA GLY A 98 -15.89 7.40 -16.35
C GLY A 98 -14.54 6.99 -15.76
N ALA A 99 -13.44 7.02 -16.52
CA ALA A 99 -12.09 6.82 -16.00
C ALA A 99 -11.50 8.11 -15.39
N ILE A 100 -10.60 7.98 -14.42
CA ILE A 100 -9.72 9.09 -14.02
C ILE A 100 -8.56 9.08 -15.00
N THR A 101 -8.38 10.16 -15.75
CA THR A 101 -7.31 10.29 -16.75
C THR A 101 -6.40 11.48 -16.44
N ALA A 102 -5.22 11.53 -17.05
CA ALA A 102 -4.28 12.62 -16.86
C ALA A 102 -4.87 14.00 -17.25
N ALA A 103 -5.62 14.08 -18.35
CA ALA A 103 -6.23 15.36 -18.75
C ALA A 103 -7.33 15.80 -17.79
N LEU A 104 -8.21 14.88 -17.35
CA LEU A 104 -9.23 15.21 -16.37
C LEU A 104 -8.63 15.57 -15.00
N TRP A 105 -7.54 14.90 -14.61
CA TRP A 105 -6.80 15.24 -13.40
C TRP A 105 -6.27 16.67 -13.45
N GLN A 106 -5.56 17.04 -14.52
CA GLN A 106 -5.01 18.38 -14.69
C GLN A 106 -6.09 19.46 -14.77
N SER A 107 -7.27 19.13 -15.32
CA SER A 107 -8.43 20.02 -15.34
C SER A 107 -8.96 20.37 -13.94
N LEU A 108 -9.00 19.38 -13.04
CA LEU A 108 -9.57 19.54 -11.69
C LEU A 108 -8.53 19.91 -10.63
N LEU A 109 -7.28 19.54 -10.84
CA LEU A 109 -6.17 19.63 -9.90
C LEU A 109 -4.89 20.11 -10.63
N PRO A 110 -4.87 21.34 -11.19
CA PRO A 110 -3.77 21.81 -12.03
C PRO A 110 -2.42 21.92 -11.31
N ASP A 111 -2.45 22.18 -10.00
CA ASP A 111 -1.25 22.32 -9.17
C ASP A 111 -0.83 21.02 -8.48
N THR A 112 -1.60 19.94 -8.64
CA THR A 112 -1.30 18.63 -8.04
C THR A 112 -0.72 17.69 -9.11
N PRO A 113 0.48 17.14 -8.90
CA PRO A 113 1.04 16.14 -9.81
C PRO A 113 0.09 14.96 -10.02
N VAL A 114 0.09 14.40 -11.23
CA VAL A 114 -0.60 13.12 -11.47
C VAL A 114 0.02 12.02 -10.59
N PRO A 115 -0.76 11.05 -10.12
CA PRO A 115 -0.26 9.96 -9.31
C PRO A 115 0.77 9.13 -10.08
N ASP A 116 1.95 8.96 -9.49
CA ASP A 116 3.04 8.18 -10.08
C ASP A 116 2.78 6.67 -9.98
N VAL A 117 3.74 5.88 -10.47
CA VAL A 117 3.65 4.40 -10.43
C VAL A 117 3.59 3.88 -9.00
N ASP A 118 4.34 4.47 -8.07
CA ASP A 118 4.37 4.06 -6.65
C ASP A 118 3.00 4.28 -5.99
N ALA A 119 2.36 5.42 -6.23
CA ALA A 119 1.02 5.73 -5.74
C ALA A 119 -0.02 4.76 -6.29
N ARG A 120 0.02 4.47 -7.60
CA ARG A 120 -0.90 3.53 -8.25
C ARG A 120 -0.68 2.09 -7.79
N ALA A 121 0.57 1.65 -7.63
CA ALA A 121 0.90 0.35 -7.05
C ALA A 121 0.42 0.22 -5.59
N ALA A 122 0.59 1.28 -4.79
CA ALA A 122 0.12 1.32 -3.41
C ALA A 122 -1.42 1.22 -3.33
N ALA A 123 -2.15 1.88 -4.23
CA ALA A 123 -3.61 1.79 -4.33
C ALA A 123 -4.07 0.36 -4.66
N LEU A 124 -3.39 -0.34 -5.58
CA LEU A 124 -3.71 -1.74 -5.89
C LEU A 124 -3.50 -2.64 -4.67
N LYS A 125 -2.34 -2.51 -4.02
CA LYS A 125 -2.03 -3.23 -2.78
C LYS A 125 -3.09 -2.97 -1.71
N LEU A 126 -3.46 -1.70 -1.49
CA LEU A 126 -4.44 -1.31 -0.48
C LEU A 126 -5.83 -1.85 -0.77
N THR A 127 -6.17 -2.01 -2.04
CA THR A 127 -7.41 -2.65 -2.46
C THR A 127 -7.53 -4.08 -1.95
N PHE A 128 -6.41 -4.80 -1.83
CA PHE A 128 -6.38 -6.14 -1.24
C PHE A 128 -6.36 -6.12 0.29
N GLU A 129 -5.63 -5.20 0.92
CA GLU A 129 -5.55 -5.10 2.39
C GLU A 129 -6.88 -4.64 3.02
N ALA A 130 -7.59 -3.73 2.34
CA ALA A 130 -8.79 -3.07 2.85
C ALA A 130 -8.61 -2.42 4.25
N THR A 131 -7.39 -1.97 4.56
CA THR A 131 -7.04 -1.16 5.74
C THR A 131 -6.66 0.26 5.29
N ASP A 132 -6.45 1.19 6.22
CA ASP A 132 -5.93 2.55 5.95
C ASP A 132 -5.21 3.05 7.21
N TYR A 133 -4.54 4.20 7.14
CA TYR A 133 -3.80 4.82 8.26
C TYR A 133 -4.67 5.05 9.50
N ASP A 134 -5.99 5.11 9.36
CA ASP A 134 -6.92 5.35 10.47
C ASP A 134 -7.42 4.05 11.13
N ARG A 135 -6.97 2.89 10.66
CA ARG A 135 -7.40 1.57 11.12
C ARG A 135 -6.29 0.84 11.87
N MET A 136 -6.52 0.65 13.18
CA MET A 136 -5.70 -0.17 14.06
C MET A 136 -6.52 -1.32 14.65
N GLU A 137 -5.93 -2.50 14.70
CA GLU A 137 -6.50 -3.69 15.31
C GLU A 137 -5.59 -4.26 16.40
N TRP A 138 -6.23 -4.86 17.41
CA TRP A 138 -5.55 -5.63 18.44
C TRP A 138 -5.64 -7.11 18.09
N ASN A 139 -4.52 -7.80 18.16
CA ASN A 139 -4.41 -9.19 17.71
C ASN A 139 -4.50 -10.20 18.86
N TYR A 140 -4.56 -9.74 20.12
CA TYR A 140 -4.81 -10.62 21.27
C TYR A 140 -6.17 -11.31 21.17
N CYS A 141 -6.16 -12.62 21.37
CA CYS A 141 -7.35 -13.48 21.38
C CYS A 141 -8.28 -13.27 20.20
N GLN A 142 -7.71 -13.03 19.01
CA GLN A 142 -8.49 -12.62 17.85
C GLN A 142 -9.21 -13.77 17.13
N SER A 143 -8.91 -15.02 17.48
CA SER A 143 -9.51 -16.19 16.83
C SER A 143 -10.70 -16.73 17.63
N SER A 144 -11.62 -17.40 16.94
CA SER A 144 -12.76 -18.07 17.58
C SER A 144 -12.35 -19.46 18.13
N PRO A 145 -12.94 -19.90 19.26
CA PRO A 145 -13.84 -19.17 20.17
C PRO A 145 -13.19 -17.93 20.80
N ARG A 146 -13.95 -16.84 20.94
CA ARG A 146 -13.41 -15.57 21.45
C ARG A 146 -13.16 -15.66 22.95
N TYR A 147 -12.08 -15.04 23.42
CA TYR A 147 -11.82 -14.90 24.85
C TYR A 147 -12.88 -14.00 25.49
N ASN A 148 -13.61 -14.54 26.46
CA ASN A 148 -14.64 -13.85 27.24
C ASN A 148 -14.72 -14.51 28.63
N PRO A 149 -13.83 -14.15 29.56
CA PRO A 149 -13.78 -14.77 30.88
C PRO A 149 -15.07 -14.54 31.69
N GLU A 150 -15.77 -13.42 31.48
CA GLU A 150 -17.06 -13.14 32.12
C GLU A 150 -18.17 -14.13 31.70
N ALA A 151 -18.07 -14.70 30.49
CA ALA A 151 -18.95 -15.75 29.99
C ALA A 151 -18.38 -17.17 30.16
N GLY A 152 -17.31 -17.33 30.95
CA GLY A 152 -16.64 -18.62 31.17
C GLY A 152 -15.76 -19.09 30.01
N GLN A 153 -15.43 -18.21 29.06
CA GLN A 153 -14.50 -18.48 27.95
C GLN A 153 -13.12 -17.94 28.29
N ASP A 154 -12.39 -18.66 29.14
CA ASP A 154 -11.08 -18.29 29.68
C ASP A 154 -9.89 -18.70 28.78
N VAL A 155 -10.16 -19.46 27.71
CA VAL A 155 -9.13 -19.84 26.73
C VAL A 155 -9.01 -18.78 25.63
N CYS A 156 -7.80 -18.26 25.46
CA CYS A 156 -7.47 -17.33 24.38
C CYS A 156 -6.98 -18.09 23.15
N TYR A 157 -7.48 -17.74 21.96
CA TYR A 157 -7.00 -18.29 20.69
C TYR A 157 -6.44 -17.19 19.80
N SER A 158 -5.23 -17.40 19.26
CA SER A 158 -4.65 -16.50 18.25
C SER A 158 -3.91 -17.29 17.16
N ASN A 159 -4.08 -16.84 15.93
CA ASN A 159 -3.37 -17.32 14.74
C ASN A 159 -2.06 -16.56 14.49
N ASP A 160 -1.84 -15.43 15.16
CA ASP A 160 -0.59 -14.69 15.17
C ASP A 160 -0.27 -14.28 16.61
N ARG A 161 0.78 -14.89 17.16
CA ARG A 161 1.22 -14.66 18.55
C ARG A 161 2.34 -13.62 18.65
N ALA A 162 2.91 -13.23 17.52
CA ALA A 162 4.10 -12.38 17.48
C ALA A 162 3.77 -10.91 17.18
N SER A 163 2.54 -10.63 16.72
CA SER A 163 2.03 -9.29 16.43
C SER A 163 0.89 -8.97 17.39
N TYR A 164 1.05 -7.96 18.23
CA TYR A 164 0.06 -7.57 19.26
C TYR A 164 -0.91 -6.49 18.77
N ILE A 165 -0.41 -5.58 17.94
CA ILE A 165 -1.16 -4.55 17.23
C ILE A 165 -0.84 -4.67 15.75
N THR A 166 -1.83 -4.45 14.89
CA THR A 166 -1.66 -4.22 13.44
C THR A 166 -2.23 -2.87 13.07
N TRP A 167 -1.51 -2.06 12.29
CA TRP A 167 -1.91 -0.70 11.95
C TRP A 167 -1.52 -0.28 10.52
N GLY A 168 -2.43 0.43 9.85
CA GLY A 168 -2.14 1.12 8.60
C GLY A 168 -2.15 0.24 7.35
N PRO A 169 -1.81 0.84 6.20
CA PRO A 169 -1.97 0.23 4.87
C PRO A 169 -0.99 -0.90 4.53
N ASN A 170 0.10 -1.07 5.29
CA ASN A 170 1.03 -2.20 5.15
C ASN A 170 0.84 -3.24 6.26
N GLY A 171 -0.13 -3.04 7.17
CA GLY A 171 -0.33 -3.92 8.30
C GLY A 171 0.84 -3.89 9.29
N ALA A 172 1.39 -2.70 9.57
CA ALA A 172 2.51 -2.51 10.49
C ALA A 172 2.21 -3.13 11.86
N THR A 173 3.12 -3.97 12.32
CA THR A 173 2.96 -4.73 13.56
C THR A 173 3.68 -4.07 14.74
N ALA A 174 3.04 -4.02 15.89
CA ALA A 174 3.73 -3.85 17.16
C ALA A 174 3.94 -5.24 17.78
N GLY A 175 5.19 -5.61 18.02
CA GLY A 175 5.55 -6.97 18.44
C GLY A 175 6.93 -7.31 17.89
N HIS A 176 7.14 -8.53 17.41
CA HIS A 176 8.46 -8.96 16.91
C HIS A 176 8.93 -8.15 15.69
N GLY A 177 8.01 -7.73 14.81
CA GLY A 177 8.33 -6.92 13.62
C GLY A 177 8.69 -5.46 13.93
N ARG A 178 8.19 -4.94 15.05
CA ARG A 178 8.45 -3.58 15.59
C ARG A 178 8.16 -2.42 14.61
N GLU A 179 7.37 -2.65 13.57
CA GLU A 179 7.12 -1.67 12.51
C GLU A 179 6.37 -0.45 13.03
N VAL A 180 5.39 -0.64 13.92
CA VAL A 180 4.67 0.47 14.58
C VAL A 180 5.64 1.34 15.38
N GLN A 181 6.58 0.72 16.10
CA GLN A 181 7.61 1.43 16.86
C GLN A 181 8.57 2.18 15.91
N ALA A 182 8.90 1.61 14.75
CA ALA A 182 9.74 2.27 13.74
C ALA A 182 9.11 3.58 13.27
N ILE A 183 7.81 3.53 12.93
CA ILE A 183 7.03 4.69 12.48
C ILE A 183 6.88 5.71 13.63
N LEU A 184 6.54 5.20 14.84
CA LEU A 184 6.61 5.86 16.14
C LEU A 184 7.80 6.82 16.27
N ASN A 185 8.98 6.19 16.29
CA ASN A 185 10.25 6.85 16.50
C ASN A 185 10.62 7.78 15.34
N ALA A 186 10.36 7.36 14.09
CA ALA A 186 10.63 8.18 12.93
C ALA A 186 9.79 9.48 12.94
N PHE A 187 8.53 9.39 13.37
CA PHE A 187 7.66 10.55 13.54
C PHE A 187 8.16 11.49 14.61
N LEU A 188 8.48 10.98 15.81
CA LEU A 188 9.01 11.80 16.90
C LEU A 188 10.36 12.44 16.56
N ALA A 189 11.17 11.81 15.72
CA ALA A 189 12.46 12.34 15.29
C ALA A 189 12.35 13.36 14.14
N ALA A 190 11.28 13.34 13.35
CA ALA A 190 11.15 14.18 12.16
C ALA A 190 11.01 15.68 12.49
N LYS A 191 10.25 16.01 13.54
CA LYS A 191 10.08 17.37 14.05
C LYS A 191 10.06 17.37 15.58
N PRO A 192 11.22 17.26 16.25
CA PRO A 192 11.30 17.08 17.71
C PRO A 192 10.51 18.12 18.52
N GLU A 193 10.37 19.33 17.98
CA GLU A 193 9.65 20.45 18.59
C GLU A 193 8.11 20.35 18.51
N THR A 194 7.54 19.68 17.50
CA THR A 194 6.08 19.60 17.31
C THR A 194 5.51 18.19 17.38
N SER A 195 6.26 17.17 16.97
CA SER A 195 5.74 15.80 16.87
C SER A 195 5.34 15.24 18.24
N GLY A 196 5.99 15.64 19.33
CA GLY A 196 5.57 15.28 20.68
C GLY A 196 4.17 15.81 21.01
N VAL A 197 3.89 17.07 20.66
CA VAL A 197 2.60 17.74 20.89
C VAL A 197 1.50 17.12 20.03
N GLU A 198 1.80 16.80 18.77
CA GLU A 198 0.87 16.14 17.85
C GLU A 198 0.50 14.73 18.33
N LEU A 199 1.47 13.97 18.84
CA LEU A 199 1.22 12.66 19.44
C LEU A 199 0.36 12.78 20.72
N ASP A 200 0.63 13.79 21.56
CA ASP A 200 -0.18 14.06 22.76
C ASP A 200 -1.62 14.43 22.41
N ALA A 201 -1.81 15.27 21.41
CA ALA A 201 -3.14 15.64 20.93
C ALA A 201 -3.91 14.45 20.38
N ALA A 202 -3.24 13.54 19.67
CA ALA A 202 -3.88 12.36 19.10
C ALA A 202 -4.29 11.33 20.16
N PHE A 203 -3.41 11.03 21.13
CA PHE A 203 -3.63 9.96 22.11
C PHE A 203 -4.16 10.43 23.47
N GLY A 204 -4.18 11.73 23.73
CA GLY A 204 -4.68 12.32 24.98
C GLY A 204 -4.02 11.69 26.21
N SER A 205 -4.85 11.21 27.15
CA SER A 205 -4.36 10.58 28.39
C SER A 205 -3.55 9.30 28.17
N GLN A 206 -3.57 8.71 26.97
CA GLN A 206 -2.78 7.52 26.62
C GLN A 206 -1.42 7.85 25.99
N ALA A 207 -1.08 9.13 25.77
CA ALA A 207 0.16 9.49 25.08
C ALA A 207 1.43 9.02 25.80
N THR A 208 1.47 9.10 27.13
CA THR A 208 2.56 8.53 27.94
C THR A 208 2.64 7.01 27.79
N ALA A 209 1.49 6.34 27.72
CA ALA A 209 1.43 4.89 27.53
C ALA A 209 1.95 4.46 26.14
N VAL A 210 1.67 5.26 25.10
CA VAL A 210 2.23 5.01 23.77
C VAL A 210 3.74 5.21 23.75
N ARG A 211 4.27 6.25 24.39
CA ARG A 211 5.73 6.43 24.52
C ARG A 211 6.39 5.29 25.30
N ARG A 212 5.74 4.81 26.36
CA ARG A 212 6.21 3.67 27.15
C ARG A 212 6.42 2.43 26.28
N MET A 213 5.56 2.17 25.30
CA MET A 213 5.74 1.07 24.33
C MET A 213 7.07 1.14 23.55
N LEU A 214 7.60 2.35 23.30
CA LEU A 214 8.85 2.55 22.55
C LEU A 214 10.10 2.21 23.37
N GLU A 215 9.98 2.16 24.70
CA GLU A 215 11.06 1.88 25.65
C GLU A 215 11.18 0.40 26.02
N LEU A 216 10.20 -0.42 25.65
CA LEU A 216 10.12 -1.81 26.08
C LEU A 216 10.73 -2.75 25.06
N ASN A 217 11.49 -3.73 25.56
CA ASN A 217 12.02 -4.80 24.74
C ASN A 217 10.86 -5.66 24.18
N GLY A 218 10.91 -5.94 22.88
CA GLY A 218 9.91 -6.74 22.15
C GLY A 218 10.50 -7.89 21.32
N ALA A 219 11.73 -8.30 21.60
CA ALA A 219 12.48 -9.21 20.73
C ALA A 219 12.07 -10.69 20.80
N ASN A 220 11.30 -11.10 21.82
CA ASN A 220 10.96 -12.51 22.09
C ASN A 220 9.48 -12.65 22.52
N ALA A 221 8.97 -13.89 22.50
CA ALA A 221 7.71 -14.23 23.17
C ALA A 221 7.84 -13.98 24.69
N ASP A 222 6.75 -13.58 25.34
CA ASP A 222 6.70 -13.12 26.74
C ASP A 222 7.57 -11.87 26.99
N SER A 223 7.76 -11.05 25.96
CA SER A 223 8.56 -9.83 26.10
C SER A 223 7.90 -8.80 27.01
N PRO A 224 8.68 -7.89 27.62
CA PRO A 224 8.13 -6.73 28.33
C PRO A 224 7.08 -5.96 27.52
N LEU A 225 7.31 -5.80 26.21
CA LEU A 225 6.35 -5.19 25.30
C LEU A 225 5.01 -5.94 25.25
N GLU A 226 5.05 -7.27 25.16
CA GLU A 226 3.85 -8.13 25.13
C GLU A 226 3.03 -7.98 26.41
N ILE A 227 3.69 -8.09 27.56
CA ILE A 227 3.05 -8.01 28.87
C ILE A 227 2.37 -6.64 29.02
N TYR A 228 3.10 -5.58 28.67
CA TYR A 228 2.60 -4.22 28.72
C TYR A 228 1.37 -4.01 27.83
N LEU A 229 1.45 -4.40 26.55
CA LEU A 229 0.38 -4.22 25.58
C LEU A 229 -0.85 -5.08 25.91
N CYS A 230 -0.66 -6.27 26.47
CA CYS A 230 -1.76 -7.06 27.00
C CYS A 230 -2.50 -6.32 28.13
N GLY A 231 -1.77 -5.70 29.06
CA GLY A 231 -2.37 -4.88 30.12
C GLY A 231 -3.15 -3.67 29.58
N VAL A 232 -2.76 -3.12 28.43
CA VAL A 232 -3.56 -2.10 27.72
C VAL A 232 -4.82 -2.72 27.10
N TRP A 233 -4.69 -3.88 26.48
CA TRP A 233 -5.77 -4.53 25.74
C TRP A 233 -6.89 -5.08 26.64
N ILE A 234 -6.54 -5.62 27.82
CA ILE A 234 -7.52 -6.21 28.74
C ILE A 234 -8.46 -5.16 29.31
N ASP A 235 -7.99 -3.92 29.47
CA ASP A 235 -8.79 -2.77 29.87
C ASP A 235 -9.59 -2.23 28.66
N PRO A 236 -10.94 -2.36 28.66
CA PRO A 236 -11.75 -1.92 27.52
C PRO A 236 -11.64 -0.42 27.22
N ALA A 237 -11.47 0.42 28.25
CA ALA A 237 -11.40 1.87 28.09
C ALA A 237 -10.07 2.27 27.45
N ARG A 238 -8.95 1.71 27.93
CA ARG A 238 -7.62 1.95 27.33
C ARG A 238 -7.54 1.42 25.91
N ARG A 239 -8.05 0.20 25.67
CA ARG A 239 -8.14 -0.40 24.34
C ARG A 239 -8.90 0.47 23.34
N ALA A 240 -10.05 1.03 23.74
CA ALA A 240 -10.83 1.94 22.91
C ALA A 240 -10.10 3.28 22.68
N ALA A 241 -9.47 3.84 23.72
CA ALA A 241 -8.70 5.07 23.62
C ALA A 241 -7.50 4.94 22.67
N TRP A 242 -6.80 3.81 22.68
CA TRP A 242 -5.70 3.55 21.73
C TRP A 242 -6.23 3.46 20.29
N LYS A 243 -7.34 2.75 20.05
CA LYS A 243 -7.97 2.71 18.71
C LYS A 243 -8.34 4.11 18.21
N ALA A 244 -8.96 4.92 19.06
CA ALA A 244 -9.29 6.30 18.73
C ALA A 244 -8.03 7.15 18.49
N GLY A 245 -7.00 6.95 19.30
CA GLY A 245 -5.73 7.67 19.18
C GLY A 245 -5.01 7.37 17.86
N PHE A 246 -4.88 6.10 17.47
CA PHE A 246 -4.34 5.73 16.16
C PHE A 246 -5.18 6.25 15.01
N LYS A 247 -6.51 6.26 15.14
CA LYS A 247 -7.42 6.83 14.14
C LYS A 247 -7.19 8.33 13.95
N THR A 248 -6.98 9.08 15.03
CA THR A 248 -6.67 10.52 14.98
C THR A 248 -5.26 10.75 14.46
N PHE A 249 -4.29 9.99 14.95
CA PHE A 249 -2.88 10.08 14.58
C PHE A 249 -2.67 9.80 13.08
N GLY A 250 -3.30 8.77 12.54
CA GLY A 250 -3.21 8.41 11.13
C GLY A 250 -3.76 9.45 10.15
N LYS A 251 -4.52 10.45 10.64
CA LYS A 251 -5.01 11.57 9.82
C LYS A 251 -4.03 12.73 9.70
N ILE A 252 -2.94 12.71 10.46
CA ILE A 252 -1.90 13.74 10.40
C ILE A 252 -1.11 13.51 9.09
N PRO A 253 -1.02 14.49 8.17
CA PRO A 253 -0.42 14.27 6.84
C PRO A 253 1.02 13.71 6.88
N SER A 254 1.84 14.22 7.80
CA SER A 254 3.23 13.77 7.97
C SER A 254 3.34 12.32 8.42
N VAL A 255 2.33 11.76 9.10
CA VAL A 255 2.32 10.34 9.49
C VAL A 255 2.30 9.45 8.26
N GLY A 256 1.48 9.77 7.26
CA GLY A 256 1.43 9.02 6.00
C GLY A 256 2.76 9.07 5.24
N GLU A 257 3.41 10.25 5.21
CA GLU A 257 4.73 10.42 4.59
C GLU A 257 5.80 9.57 5.29
N ILE A 258 5.89 9.67 6.62
CA ILE A 258 6.85 8.91 7.42
C ILE A 258 6.61 7.41 7.30
N TYR A 259 5.35 6.98 7.29
CA TYR A 259 4.98 5.58 7.10
C TYR A 259 5.49 5.05 5.76
N ARG A 260 5.24 5.78 4.66
CA ARG A 260 5.74 5.40 3.33
C ARG A 260 7.27 5.38 3.28
N ASP A 261 7.92 6.36 3.89
CA ASP A 261 9.38 6.44 3.93
C ASP A 261 10.02 5.28 4.70
N VAL A 262 9.41 4.86 5.82
CA VAL A 262 9.86 3.70 6.59
C VAL A 262 9.78 2.45 5.72
N TYR A 263 8.64 2.20 5.07
CA TYR A 263 8.45 1.03 4.22
C TYR A 263 9.30 1.06 2.95
N ARG A 264 9.62 2.24 2.39
CA ARG A 264 10.54 2.40 1.25
C ARG A 264 12.01 2.13 1.62
N SER A 265 12.36 2.08 2.90
CA SER A 265 13.74 1.90 3.32
C SER A 265 14.25 0.46 3.14
N GLN A 266 15.56 0.33 3.05
CA GLN A 266 16.28 -0.95 2.91
C GLN A 266 15.97 -1.94 4.06
N SER A 267 15.58 -1.44 5.23
CA SER A 267 15.24 -2.27 6.40
C SER A 267 13.85 -2.92 6.34
N PHE A 268 12.98 -2.45 5.45
CA PHE A 268 11.59 -2.91 5.32
C PHE A 268 11.33 -3.37 3.86
N ASP A 269 10.18 -3.02 3.30
CA ASP A 269 9.76 -3.50 1.98
C ASP A 269 10.69 -3.03 0.86
N GLY A 270 11.28 -1.85 0.97
CA GLY A 270 12.26 -1.33 0.01
C GLY A 270 13.42 -2.29 -0.23
N GLY A 271 13.95 -2.94 0.81
CA GLY A 271 15.02 -3.93 0.66
C GLY A 271 14.58 -5.19 -0.10
N LYS A 272 13.33 -5.59 0.08
CA LYS A 272 12.72 -6.73 -0.64
C LYS A 272 12.46 -6.37 -2.10
N ILE A 273 11.93 -5.17 -2.38
CA ILE A 273 11.72 -4.66 -3.75
C ILE A 273 13.06 -4.58 -4.49
N ALA A 274 14.09 -4.02 -3.86
CA ALA A 274 15.43 -3.96 -4.44
C ALA A 274 16.01 -5.35 -4.76
N THR A 275 15.65 -6.38 -3.98
CA THR A 275 16.03 -7.77 -4.25
C THR A 275 15.42 -8.29 -5.55
N PHE A 276 14.14 -7.98 -5.82
CA PHE A 276 13.50 -8.31 -7.09
C PHE A 276 14.22 -7.63 -8.26
N TYR A 277 14.43 -6.32 -8.22
CA TYR A 277 15.12 -5.57 -9.26
C TYR A 277 16.52 -6.14 -9.55
N LYS A 278 17.30 -6.41 -8.49
CA LYS A 278 18.65 -6.97 -8.62
C LYS A 278 18.64 -8.34 -9.29
N VAL A 279 17.66 -9.18 -8.99
CA VAL A 279 17.56 -10.52 -9.60
C VAL A 279 17.06 -10.41 -11.03
N TRP A 280 15.98 -9.67 -11.32
CA TRP A 280 15.42 -9.52 -12.67
C TRP A 280 16.44 -9.00 -13.68
N THR A 281 17.15 -7.93 -13.29
CA THR A 281 18.09 -7.20 -14.15
C THR A 281 19.50 -7.78 -14.12
N ALA A 282 19.72 -8.90 -13.42
CA ALA A 282 21.03 -9.55 -13.42
C ALA A 282 21.40 -9.97 -14.86
N PRO A 283 22.67 -9.88 -15.28
CA PRO A 283 23.09 -10.24 -16.65
C PRO A 283 22.72 -11.66 -17.08
N GLU A 284 22.48 -12.55 -16.12
CA GLU A 284 22.00 -13.90 -16.39
C GLU A 284 20.57 -13.92 -16.95
N PHE A 285 19.69 -13.00 -16.56
CA PHE A 285 18.29 -12.98 -16.97
C PHE A 285 17.99 -11.83 -17.94
N ASP A 286 18.61 -10.66 -17.72
CA ASP A 286 18.50 -9.47 -18.58
C ASP A 286 17.04 -9.10 -18.88
N LEU A 287 16.20 -9.16 -17.84
CA LEU A 287 14.79 -8.78 -17.93
C LEU A 287 14.64 -7.30 -17.60
N GLU A 288 13.85 -6.59 -18.43
CA GLU A 288 13.33 -5.28 -18.07
C GLU A 288 12.31 -5.40 -16.94
N VAL A 289 12.16 -4.34 -16.14
CA VAL A 289 11.12 -4.24 -15.10
C VAL A 289 10.08 -3.27 -15.58
N THR A 290 8.83 -3.72 -15.79
CA THR A 290 7.73 -2.85 -16.18
C THR A 290 7.04 -2.18 -14.98
N GLU A 291 6.08 -1.27 -15.21
CA GLU A 291 5.26 -0.71 -14.13
C GLU A 291 4.46 -1.81 -13.39
N ILE A 292 3.96 -2.81 -14.13
CA ILE A 292 3.22 -3.94 -13.52
C ILE A 292 4.16 -4.87 -12.75
N ASP A 293 5.38 -5.11 -13.23
CA ASP A 293 6.40 -5.85 -12.47
C ASP A 293 6.73 -5.14 -11.15
N HIS A 294 6.94 -3.82 -11.20
CA HIS A 294 7.18 -3.04 -9.99
C HIS A 294 6.02 -3.13 -9.00
N ALA A 295 4.78 -3.01 -9.47
CA ALA A 295 3.61 -3.15 -8.61
C ALA A 295 3.49 -4.57 -8.02
N PHE A 296 3.83 -5.60 -8.80
CA PHE A 296 3.91 -6.99 -8.32
C PHE A 296 4.98 -7.15 -7.22
N PHE A 297 6.15 -6.51 -7.38
CA PHE A 297 7.21 -6.51 -6.37
C PHE A 297 6.78 -5.80 -5.09
N VAL A 298 6.08 -4.66 -5.19
CA VAL A 298 5.52 -3.93 -4.04
C VAL A 298 4.54 -4.79 -3.25
N ASP A 299 3.59 -5.45 -3.94
CA ASP A 299 2.62 -6.34 -3.29
C ASP A 299 3.33 -7.51 -2.60
N ARG A 300 4.20 -8.21 -3.33
CA ARG A 300 4.95 -9.36 -2.80
C ARG A 300 5.86 -8.99 -1.64
N ALA A 301 6.55 -7.86 -1.70
CA ALA A 301 7.39 -7.37 -0.60
C ALA A 301 6.58 -7.14 0.68
N THR A 302 5.37 -6.57 0.54
CA THR A 302 4.47 -6.35 1.69
C THR A 302 4.00 -7.68 2.28
N GLN A 303 3.63 -8.64 1.43
CA GLN A 303 2.95 -9.86 1.89
C GLN A 303 3.85 -11.00 2.35
N MET A 304 5.11 -11.00 1.91
CA MET A 304 6.03 -12.09 2.24
C MET A 304 7.49 -11.67 2.13
N SER A 305 8.33 -12.40 2.85
CA SER A 305 9.78 -12.36 2.61
C SER A 305 10.11 -13.25 1.43
N VAL A 306 10.79 -12.68 0.44
CA VAL A 306 11.23 -13.40 -0.76
C VAL A 306 12.75 -13.42 -0.78
N SER A 307 13.34 -14.63 -0.84
CA SER A 307 14.79 -14.76 -0.90
C SER A 307 15.29 -14.60 -2.34
N ALA A 308 16.43 -13.95 -2.51
CA ALA A 308 17.10 -13.81 -3.81
C ALA A 308 17.38 -15.19 -4.44
N SER A 309 17.72 -16.20 -3.63
CA SER A 309 17.98 -17.56 -4.09
C SER A 309 16.73 -18.23 -4.67
N ALA A 310 15.56 -18.07 -4.04
CA ALA A 310 14.31 -18.63 -4.56
C ALA A 310 13.93 -17.99 -5.90
N LEU A 311 14.05 -16.67 -6.01
CA LEU A 311 13.82 -15.95 -7.27
C LEU A 311 14.78 -16.41 -8.37
N THR A 312 16.07 -16.47 -8.06
CA THR A 312 17.11 -16.88 -9.01
C THR A 312 16.87 -18.31 -9.50
N THR A 313 16.54 -19.24 -8.60
CA THR A 313 16.22 -20.62 -8.97
C THR A 313 15.00 -20.69 -9.87
N ALA A 314 13.91 -19.98 -9.54
CA ALA A 314 12.71 -19.96 -10.37
C ALA A 314 12.98 -19.37 -11.77
N LEU A 315 13.70 -18.25 -11.87
CA LEU A 315 14.04 -17.67 -13.18
C LEU A 315 14.99 -18.55 -13.99
N ARG A 316 15.92 -19.29 -13.36
CA ARG A 316 16.75 -20.29 -14.07
C ARG A 316 15.91 -21.41 -14.64
N THR A 317 14.95 -21.92 -13.88
CA THR A 317 14.00 -22.93 -14.36
C THR A 317 13.21 -22.40 -15.56
N LEU A 318 12.62 -21.20 -15.44
CA LEU A 318 11.89 -20.56 -16.54
C LEU A 318 12.77 -20.38 -17.78
N LYS A 319 14.01 -19.90 -17.60
CA LYS A 319 14.96 -19.70 -18.70
C LYS A 319 15.33 -21.01 -19.40
N ALA A 320 15.48 -22.10 -18.64
CA ALA A 320 15.70 -23.43 -19.21
C ALA A 320 14.47 -23.94 -19.98
N GLU A 321 13.27 -23.77 -19.44
CA GLU A 321 12.00 -24.18 -20.07
C GLU A 321 11.67 -23.35 -21.32
N ARG A 322 12.08 -22.08 -21.35
CA ARG A 322 11.80 -21.12 -22.43
C ARG A 322 13.04 -20.75 -23.24
N ALA A 323 14.08 -21.57 -23.24
CA ALA A 323 15.37 -21.22 -23.86
C ALA A 323 15.26 -20.72 -25.32
N ALA A 324 14.35 -21.31 -26.12
CA ALA A 324 14.13 -20.92 -27.52
C ALA A 324 13.29 -19.64 -27.71
N ALA A 325 12.63 -19.17 -26.65
CA ALA A 325 11.72 -18.01 -26.65
C ALA A 325 12.02 -17.08 -25.47
N TRP A 326 13.30 -16.95 -25.10
CA TRP A 326 13.74 -16.04 -24.04
C TRP A 326 14.02 -14.65 -24.60
N PRO A 327 13.59 -13.57 -23.92
CA PRO A 327 12.73 -13.57 -22.74
C PRO A 327 11.25 -13.83 -23.10
N PRO A 328 10.49 -14.53 -22.23
CA PRO A 328 9.04 -14.63 -22.37
C PRO A 328 8.38 -13.27 -22.05
N SER A 329 7.06 -13.17 -22.24
CA SER A 329 6.34 -11.93 -21.90
C SER A 329 6.43 -11.61 -20.39
N PRO A 330 6.37 -10.32 -19.98
CA PRO A 330 6.41 -9.96 -18.55
C PRO A 330 5.35 -10.68 -17.71
N ALA A 331 4.15 -10.84 -18.24
CA ALA A 331 3.07 -11.56 -17.58
C ALA A 331 3.39 -13.06 -17.36
N GLU A 332 4.08 -13.71 -18.30
CA GLU A 332 4.54 -15.10 -18.12
C GLU A 332 5.62 -15.22 -17.04
N VAL A 333 6.52 -14.23 -16.94
CA VAL A 333 7.52 -14.19 -15.86
C VAL A 333 6.83 -14.06 -14.51
N ARG A 334 5.91 -13.09 -14.35
CA ARG A 334 5.16 -12.90 -13.10
C ARG A 334 4.36 -14.14 -12.73
N ARG A 335 3.68 -14.77 -13.69
CA ARG A 335 2.94 -16.02 -13.47
C ARG A 335 3.86 -17.14 -12.98
N HIS A 336 5.00 -17.36 -13.65
CA HIS A 336 5.94 -18.41 -13.26
C HIS A 336 6.46 -18.18 -11.84
N ILE A 337 6.79 -16.94 -11.50
CA ILE A 337 7.25 -16.58 -10.15
C ILE A 337 6.12 -16.77 -9.13
N ALA A 338 4.89 -16.37 -9.47
CA ALA A 338 3.75 -16.52 -8.59
C ALA A 338 3.50 -17.99 -8.19
N LEU A 339 3.67 -18.90 -9.16
CA LEU A 339 3.45 -20.34 -8.98
C LEU A 339 4.63 -21.06 -8.32
N ASN A 340 5.86 -20.56 -8.42
CA ASN A 340 7.06 -21.27 -7.94
C ASN A 340 7.70 -20.65 -6.70
N VAL A 341 7.43 -19.37 -6.41
CA VAL A 341 7.97 -18.67 -5.25
C VAL A 341 6.80 -18.34 -4.32
N ARG A 342 6.40 -19.34 -3.51
CA ARG A 342 5.17 -19.28 -2.70
C ARG A 342 5.43 -18.93 -1.23
N ALA A 343 4.39 -18.44 -0.56
CA ALA A 343 4.39 -18.27 0.88
C ALA A 343 4.72 -19.59 1.60
N SER A 344 5.57 -19.53 2.64
CA SER A 344 5.87 -20.70 3.48
C SER A 344 4.64 -21.18 4.26
N ASN A 345 3.77 -20.25 4.68
CA ASN A 345 2.51 -20.58 5.35
C ASN A 345 1.45 -21.04 4.33
N LYS A 346 1.17 -22.34 4.31
CA LYS A 346 0.19 -22.97 3.41
C LYS A 346 -1.23 -22.39 3.55
N ALA A 347 -1.60 -21.85 4.71
CA ALA A 347 -2.94 -21.30 4.94
C ALA A 347 -3.24 -20.05 4.09
N VAL A 348 -2.19 -19.30 3.69
CA VAL A 348 -2.36 -18.06 2.91
C VAL A 348 -2.01 -18.22 1.43
N VAL A 349 -1.49 -19.37 1.00
CA VAL A 349 -1.01 -19.57 -0.39
C VAL A 349 -2.09 -19.25 -1.43
N ALA A 350 -3.31 -19.76 -1.24
CA ALA A 350 -4.41 -19.51 -2.18
C ALA A 350 -4.93 -18.06 -2.14
N ASP A 351 -4.76 -17.37 -1.01
CA ASP A 351 -5.05 -15.93 -0.89
C ASP A 351 -4.01 -15.11 -1.67
N ARG A 352 -2.72 -15.40 -1.46
CA ARG A 352 -1.61 -14.73 -2.17
C ARG A 352 -1.68 -14.93 -3.67
N LEU A 353 -1.94 -16.15 -4.13
CA LEU A 353 -2.14 -16.42 -5.55
C LEU A 353 -3.31 -15.62 -6.13
N GLY A 354 -4.38 -15.45 -5.35
CA GLY A 354 -5.53 -14.62 -5.75
C GLY A 354 -5.15 -13.17 -6.04
N ARG A 355 -4.25 -12.59 -5.24
CA ARG A 355 -3.70 -11.25 -5.46
C ARG A 355 -2.77 -11.20 -6.66
N ASP A 356 -1.89 -12.19 -6.80
CA ASP A 356 -0.92 -12.23 -7.90
C ASP A 356 -1.57 -12.21 -9.28
N LEU A 357 -2.77 -12.80 -9.40
CA LEU A 357 -3.53 -12.81 -10.65
C LEU A 357 -3.81 -11.41 -11.18
N ALA A 358 -3.93 -10.39 -10.32
CA ALA A 358 -4.14 -9.01 -10.75
C ALA A 358 -3.01 -8.46 -11.63
N PHE A 359 -1.83 -9.08 -11.58
CA PHE A 359 -0.64 -8.62 -12.30
C PHE A 359 -0.38 -9.38 -13.61
N TYR A 360 -1.07 -10.49 -13.89
CA TYR A 360 -0.82 -11.26 -15.12
C TYR A 360 -2.05 -11.89 -15.77
N ALA A 361 -3.17 -12.08 -15.05
CA ALA A 361 -4.31 -12.85 -15.58
C ALA A 361 -4.94 -12.18 -16.80
N ALA A 362 -5.01 -10.85 -16.83
CA ALA A 362 -5.55 -10.09 -17.96
C ALA A 362 -4.74 -10.30 -19.25
N GLN A 363 -3.41 -10.34 -19.15
CA GLN A 363 -2.50 -10.49 -20.29
C GLN A 363 -2.35 -11.96 -20.73
N ILE A 364 -2.44 -12.90 -19.79
CA ILE A 364 -2.34 -14.34 -20.04
C ILE A 364 -3.65 -14.91 -20.61
N GLY A 365 -4.78 -14.28 -20.29
CA GLY A 365 -6.12 -14.68 -20.73
C GLY A 365 -6.76 -15.74 -19.82
N ALA A 366 -8.04 -15.56 -19.51
CA ALA A 366 -8.76 -16.39 -18.53
C ALA A 366 -8.78 -17.90 -18.89
N ASP A 367 -8.80 -18.22 -20.18
CA ASP A 367 -8.86 -19.61 -20.67
C ASP A 367 -7.55 -20.38 -20.45
N THR A 368 -6.43 -19.69 -20.26
CA THR A 368 -5.10 -20.32 -20.08
C THR A 368 -4.71 -20.48 -18.61
N LEU A 369 -5.54 -19.99 -17.68
CA LEU A 369 -5.36 -20.19 -16.25
C LEU A 369 -5.49 -21.67 -15.89
N THR A 370 -4.73 -22.12 -14.90
CA THR A 370 -4.87 -23.44 -14.31
C THR A 370 -6.13 -23.53 -13.44
N GLN A 371 -6.51 -24.75 -13.03
CA GLN A 371 -7.62 -24.92 -12.09
C GLN A 371 -7.35 -24.23 -10.73
N GLU A 372 -6.10 -24.23 -10.28
CA GLU A 372 -5.69 -23.56 -9.05
C GLU A 372 -5.88 -22.04 -9.16
N GLU A 373 -5.36 -21.44 -10.24
CA GLU A 373 -5.50 -20.00 -10.53
C GLU A 373 -6.98 -19.58 -10.64
N ARG A 374 -7.80 -20.32 -11.40
CA ARG A 374 -9.25 -20.05 -11.48
C ARG A 374 -9.96 -20.13 -10.13
N SER A 375 -9.51 -21.02 -9.25
CA SER A 375 -10.09 -21.13 -7.90
C SER A 375 -9.69 -19.94 -7.02
N ALA A 376 -8.50 -19.38 -7.23
CA ALA A 376 -7.98 -18.22 -6.53
C ALA A 376 -8.52 -16.88 -7.08
N GLU A 377 -8.87 -16.81 -8.36
CA GLU A 377 -9.38 -15.62 -9.06
C GLU A 377 -10.59 -14.96 -8.38
N LYS A 378 -11.45 -15.76 -7.73
CA LYS A 378 -12.59 -15.24 -6.94
C LYS A 378 -12.17 -14.28 -5.82
N ARG A 379 -10.88 -14.22 -5.49
CA ARG A 379 -10.30 -13.40 -4.41
C ARG A 379 -9.56 -12.16 -4.94
N GLY A 380 -9.27 -12.08 -6.24
CA GLY A 380 -8.49 -10.99 -6.84
C GLY A 380 -9.30 -10.17 -7.84
N LYS A 381 -9.76 -8.99 -7.43
CA LYS A 381 -10.29 -7.91 -8.29
C LYS A 381 -10.03 -6.60 -7.57
N PRO A 382 -9.40 -5.57 -8.17
CA PRO A 382 -9.15 -5.25 -9.60
C PRO A 382 -7.80 -5.72 -10.18
N ASN A 383 -7.57 -5.48 -11.48
CA ASN A 383 -6.31 -5.75 -12.18
C ASN A 383 -5.36 -4.56 -12.14
N ALA A 384 -4.04 -4.77 -12.33
CA ALA A 384 -3.06 -3.69 -12.37
C ALA A 384 -3.34 -2.64 -13.46
N GLU A 385 -3.83 -3.07 -14.63
CA GLU A 385 -4.22 -2.18 -15.73
C GLU A 385 -5.40 -1.25 -15.37
N ASP A 386 -6.25 -1.66 -14.43
CA ASP A 386 -7.35 -0.82 -13.92
C ASP A 386 -6.81 0.39 -13.13
N LEU A 387 -5.53 0.39 -12.77
CA LEU A 387 -4.81 1.50 -12.15
C LEU A 387 -3.78 2.13 -13.11
N GLY A 388 -4.02 1.98 -14.42
CA GLY A 388 -3.19 2.59 -15.46
C GLY A 388 -1.77 2.03 -15.56
N LEU A 389 -1.45 0.97 -14.82
CA LEU A 389 -0.13 0.34 -14.85
C LEU A 389 0.04 -0.42 -16.16
N SER A 390 1.22 -0.33 -16.76
CA SER A 390 1.47 -0.84 -18.11
C SER A 390 2.74 -1.71 -18.19
N ASP A 391 2.67 -2.78 -18.98
CA ASP A 391 3.84 -3.54 -19.41
C ASP A 391 4.65 -2.83 -20.51
N ALA A 392 4.10 -1.80 -21.16
CA ALA A 392 4.79 -1.04 -22.20
C ALA A 392 5.77 0.00 -21.65
N HIS A 393 5.72 0.30 -20.35
CA HIS A 393 6.57 1.29 -19.71
C HIS A 393 7.58 0.61 -18.80
N VAL A 394 8.86 0.85 -19.08
CA VAL A 394 9.98 0.33 -18.29
C VAL A 394 10.28 1.26 -17.12
N MET A 395 10.42 0.67 -15.95
CA MET A 395 10.78 1.38 -14.72
C MET A 395 12.28 1.63 -14.65
N PRO A 396 12.70 2.81 -14.14
CA PRO A 396 14.09 2.99 -13.74
C PRO A 396 14.45 2.03 -12.61
N PHE A 397 15.74 1.74 -12.45
CA PHE A 397 16.21 0.87 -11.38
C PHE A 397 15.81 1.41 -10.00
N PHE A 398 15.13 0.59 -9.20
CA PHE A 398 14.69 0.99 -7.87
C PHE A 398 15.85 1.05 -6.88
N THR A 399 16.05 2.23 -6.28
CA THR A 399 16.99 2.41 -5.17
C THR A 399 16.18 2.59 -3.87
N PRO A 400 16.31 1.68 -2.90
CA PRO A 400 15.62 1.82 -1.62
C PRO A 400 16.17 3.00 -0.84
N ALA A 401 15.33 3.59 0.01
CA ALA A 401 15.82 4.60 0.95
C ALA A 401 16.84 3.97 1.93
N PRO A 402 17.79 4.75 2.48
CA PRO A 402 18.79 4.22 3.40
C PRO A 402 18.17 3.47 4.58
N THR A 403 18.89 2.48 5.10
CA THR A 403 18.55 1.77 6.35
C THR A 403 18.21 2.78 7.44
N ARG A 404 16.99 2.71 7.96
CA ARG A 404 16.61 3.47 9.15
C ARG A 404 17.04 2.71 10.38
N ALA A 405 17.83 3.36 11.24
CA ALA A 405 18.19 2.80 12.54
C ALA A 405 16.90 2.64 13.36
N HIS A 406 16.59 1.41 13.73
CA HIS A 406 15.50 1.12 14.64
C HIS A 406 16.07 0.92 16.05
N PRO A 407 15.74 1.77 17.04
CA PRO A 407 16.20 1.57 18.41
C PRO A 407 15.81 0.17 18.91
N MET A 408 16.75 -0.57 19.50
CA MET A 408 16.51 -1.84 20.20
C MET A 408 16.52 -1.56 21.71
N PRO A 409 15.38 -1.17 22.30
CA PRO A 409 15.31 -0.81 23.69
C PRO A 409 15.43 -2.06 24.56
N THR A 410 15.96 -1.86 25.76
CA THR A 410 16.19 -2.92 26.76
C THR A 410 15.27 -2.78 27.97
N GLY A 411 14.29 -1.87 27.92
CA GLY A 411 13.40 -1.62 29.04
C GLY A 411 12.55 -2.84 29.39
N THR A 412 12.22 -2.93 30.68
CA THR A 412 11.44 -4.00 31.30
C THR A 412 10.11 -3.46 31.84
N VAL A 413 9.17 -4.35 32.15
CA VAL A 413 7.91 -4.01 32.80
C VAL A 413 8.05 -3.88 34.32
N THR A 414 7.15 -3.11 34.95
CA THR A 414 7.03 -3.04 36.41
C THR A 414 6.21 -4.22 36.97
N PRO A 415 6.29 -4.51 38.28
CA PRO A 415 5.44 -5.54 38.90
C PRO A 415 3.94 -5.30 38.70
N GLU A 416 3.51 -4.04 38.71
CA GLU A 416 2.12 -3.66 38.47
C GLU A 416 1.70 -3.95 37.02
N GLU A 417 2.56 -3.64 36.05
CA GLU A 417 2.32 -3.96 34.63
C GLU A 417 2.23 -5.47 34.38
N VAL A 418 3.05 -6.28 35.08
CA VAL A 418 2.97 -7.74 35.02
C VAL A 418 1.64 -8.26 35.55
N ALA A 419 1.14 -7.69 36.65
CA ALA A 419 -0.11 -8.14 37.26
C ALA A 419 -1.37 -7.84 36.43
N MET A 420 -1.29 -6.97 35.42
CA MET A 420 -2.43 -6.57 34.60
C MET A 420 -2.84 -7.61 33.55
N CYS A 421 -1.90 -8.44 33.08
CA CYS A 421 -2.18 -9.36 31.97
C CYS A 421 -2.52 -10.78 32.45
N PRO A 422 -3.67 -11.36 32.07
CA PRO A 422 -3.97 -12.75 32.38
C PRO A 422 -3.00 -13.71 31.66
N ALA A 423 -2.53 -14.74 32.36
CA ALA A 423 -1.64 -15.76 31.80
C ALA A 423 -2.20 -16.44 30.54
N ALA A 424 -3.51 -16.63 30.46
CA ALA A 424 -4.16 -17.22 29.29
C ALA A 424 -4.01 -16.37 28.02
N VAL A 425 -3.83 -15.04 28.16
CA VAL A 425 -3.68 -14.10 27.03
C VAL A 425 -2.23 -14.08 26.53
N LEU A 426 -1.25 -14.24 27.44
CA LEU A 426 0.18 -14.37 27.09
C LEU A 426 0.51 -15.71 26.44
N ALA A 427 -0.25 -16.76 26.76
CA ALA A 427 -0.08 -18.09 26.20
C ALA A 427 -1.31 -18.53 25.37
N PRO A 428 -1.67 -17.82 24.27
CA PRO A 428 -2.84 -18.16 23.48
C PRO A 428 -2.65 -19.51 22.78
N LEU A 429 -3.72 -20.29 22.63
CA LEU A 429 -3.73 -21.52 21.84
C LEU A 429 -3.89 -21.24 20.34
N LEU A 430 -3.46 -22.19 19.50
CA LEU A 430 -3.80 -22.13 18.08
C LEU A 430 -5.29 -22.44 17.91
N PRO A 431 -5.99 -21.79 16.96
CA PRO A 431 -7.40 -22.05 16.74
C PRO A 431 -7.64 -23.53 16.43
N PRO A 432 -8.73 -24.15 16.92
CA PRO A 432 -9.06 -25.51 16.56
C PRO A 432 -9.23 -25.61 15.04
N LYS A 433 -8.67 -26.67 14.44
CA LYS A 433 -8.86 -26.95 13.02
C LYS A 433 -10.35 -27.23 12.78
N LYS A 434 -10.95 -26.50 11.84
CA LYS A 434 -12.32 -26.75 11.38
C LYS A 434 -12.40 -28.02 10.57
#